data_AF-A0A416ZGH5-F1
#
_entry.id   AF-A0A416ZGH5-F1
#
_cell.length_a   1.000
_cell.length_b   1.000
_cell.length_c   1.000
_cell.angle_alpha   90.00
_cell.angle_beta   90.00
_cell.angle_gamma   90.00
#
_symmetry.space_group_name_H-M   'P 1'
#
loop_
_entity.id
_entity.type
_entity.pdbx_description
1 polymer ?
#
loop_
_entity_poly.entity_id
_entity_poly.type
_entity_poly.pdbx_seq_one_letter_code
_entity_poly.pdbx_strand_id
1 'polypeptide(L)'
;MYLDPHPGKHYCDGCRNLFPDEQLHQIEGKNGNFCVDCMKGFYGKTACVVCGKEIDFIDSIQSERGLTCHRCYSEMYPNGRFYE
;
A
#
# COMPACT_ATOMS: atom_id res chain seq x y z
N MET A 1 16.35 -27.97 1.18
CA MET A 1 15.14 -27.52 1.92
C MET A 1 15.55 -26.26 2.66
N TYR A 2 15.08 -25.09 2.24
CA TYR A 2 15.33 -23.85 2.98
C TYR A 2 14.42 -23.89 4.21
N LEU A 3 15.00 -24.14 5.37
CA LEU A 3 14.31 -24.00 6.66
C LEU A 3 14.05 -22.51 6.86
N ASP A 4 12.78 -22.15 6.96
CA ASP A 4 12.39 -20.79 7.25
C ASP A 4 12.97 -20.39 8.62
N PRO A 5 13.82 -19.34 8.71
CA PRO A 5 14.52 -18.99 9.94
C PRO A 5 13.58 -18.45 11.03
N HIS A 6 12.31 -18.19 10.71
CA HIS A 6 11.33 -17.66 11.67
C HIS A 6 9.98 -18.39 11.54
N PRO A 7 9.85 -19.62 12.08
CA PRO A 7 8.58 -20.34 12.04
C PRO A 7 7.47 -19.51 12.71
N GLY A 8 6.34 -19.37 12.02
CA GLY A 8 5.18 -18.62 12.51
C GLY A 8 5.34 -17.10 12.46
N LYS A 9 6.25 -16.57 11.62
CA LYS A 9 6.38 -15.14 11.36
C LYS A 9 6.50 -14.86 9.85
N HIS A 10 6.00 -13.70 9.45
CA HIS A 10 6.05 -13.19 8.08
C HIS A 10 6.73 -11.83 8.04
N TYR A 11 7.38 -11.52 6.92
CA TYR A 11 7.78 -10.15 6.62
C TYR A 11 6.62 -9.41 5.98
N CYS A 12 6.38 -8.18 6.42
CA CYS A 12 5.35 -7.35 5.83
C CYS A 12 5.82 -6.79 4.50
N ASP A 13 5.05 -7.00 3.44
CA ASP A 13 5.34 -6.44 2.12
C ASP A 13 5.15 -4.91 2.06
N GLY A 14 4.44 -4.33 3.02
CA GLY A 14 4.28 -2.88 3.15
C GLY A 14 5.44 -2.18 3.89
N CYS A 15 5.82 -2.67 5.07
CA CYS A 15 6.79 -1.99 5.95
C CYS A 15 8.08 -2.78 6.21
N ARG A 16 8.22 -3.98 5.64
CA ARG A 16 9.37 -4.90 5.81
C ARG A 16 9.65 -5.36 7.24
N ASN A 17 8.76 -5.06 8.18
CA ASN A 17 8.84 -5.55 9.56
C ASN A 17 8.42 -7.02 9.64
N LEU A 18 9.05 -7.77 10.55
CA LEU A 18 8.69 -9.15 10.87
C LEU A 18 7.53 -9.15 11.86
N PHE A 19 6.47 -9.91 11.60
CA PHE A 19 5.26 -10.00 12.44
C PHE A 19 4.75 -11.45 12.52
N PRO A 20 3.98 -11.83 13.56
CA PRO A 20 3.51 -13.21 13.74
C PRO A 20 2.34 -13.57 12.81
N ASP A 21 2.16 -14.86 12.50
CA ASP A 21 1.05 -15.39 11.66
C ASP A 21 -0.34 -14.93 12.10
N GLU A 22 -0.55 -14.75 13.41
CA GLU A 22 -1.80 -14.28 14.00
C GLU A 22 -2.20 -12.87 13.54
N GLN A 23 -1.23 -12.10 13.07
CA GLN A 23 -1.39 -10.74 12.54
C GLN A 23 -1.27 -10.68 11.02
N LEU A 24 -1.29 -11.84 10.35
CA LEU A 24 -1.26 -11.95 8.90
C LEU A 24 -2.60 -11.54 8.30
N HIS A 25 -2.55 -10.47 7.52
CA HIS A 25 -3.66 -10.02 6.71
C HIS A 25 -3.31 -10.11 5.23
N GLN A 26 -4.25 -10.66 4.47
CA GLN A 26 -4.27 -10.53 3.02
C GLN A 26 -5.20 -9.39 2.65
N ILE A 27 -4.83 -8.66 1.60
CA ILE A 27 -5.56 -7.48 1.14
C ILE A 27 -6.06 -7.76 -0.25
N GLU A 28 -7.36 -7.56 -0.46
CA GLU A 28 -7.98 -7.79 -1.75
C GLU A 28 -7.29 -6.95 -2.84
N GLY A 29 -6.88 -7.59 -3.94
CA GLY A 29 -6.14 -6.94 -5.02
C GLY A 29 -4.63 -6.75 -4.80
N LYS A 30 -4.06 -7.20 -3.68
CA LYS A 30 -2.61 -7.20 -3.45
C LYS A 30 -2.10 -8.61 -3.15
N ASN A 31 -1.07 -9.03 -3.88
CA ASN A 31 -0.33 -10.25 -3.56
C ASN A 31 0.74 -9.92 -2.51
N GLY A 32 0.62 -10.48 -1.30
CA GLY A 32 1.59 -10.29 -0.22
C GLY A 32 1.02 -10.55 1.17
N ASN A 33 1.92 -10.46 2.14
CA ASN A 33 1.66 -10.61 3.56
C ASN A 33 1.71 -9.24 4.23
N PHE A 34 0.61 -8.82 4.87
CA PHE A 34 0.53 -7.49 5.49
C PHE A 34 0.27 -7.60 6.99
N CYS A 35 0.98 -6.80 7.78
CA CYS A 35 0.71 -6.68 9.21
C CYS A 35 -0.57 -5.84 9.45
N VAL A 36 -1.12 -5.94 10.66
CA VAL A 36 -2.32 -5.19 11.08
C VAL A 36 -2.18 -3.68 10.83
N ASP A 37 -1.01 -3.09 11.09
CA ASP A 37 -0.81 -1.65 10.94
C ASP A 37 -0.81 -1.22 9.47
N CYS A 38 -0.13 -1.99 8.60
CA CYS A 38 -0.20 -1.75 7.17
C CYS A 38 -1.63 -1.95 6.67
N MET A 39 -2.31 -3.03 7.08
CA MET A 39 -3.71 -3.31 6.76
C MET A 39 -4.63 -2.14 7.14
N LYS A 40 -4.49 -1.58 8.34
CA LYS A 40 -5.23 -0.37 8.76
C LYS A 40 -4.89 0.84 7.89
N GLY A 41 -3.63 0.98 7.47
CA GLY A 41 -3.23 1.98 6.49
C GLY A 41 -3.95 1.80 5.15
N PHE A 42 -4.10 0.56 4.68
CA PHE A 42 -4.78 0.26 3.41
C PHE A 42 -6.28 0.53 3.42
N TYR A 43 -6.98 0.22 4.54
CA TYR A 43 -8.39 0.59 4.73
C TYR A 43 -8.58 2.02 5.25
N GLY A 44 -7.48 2.74 5.46
CA GLY A 44 -7.48 4.13 5.85
C GLY A 44 -7.88 5.02 4.67
N LYS A 45 -8.60 6.10 4.98
CA LYS A 45 -8.93 7.12 4.01
C LYS A 45 -7.99 8.31 4.14
N THR A 46 -7.64 8.90 3.02
CA THR A 46 -6.85 10.12 2.90
C THR A 46 -7.56 11.08 1.94
N ALA A 47 -7.02 12.28 1.75
CA ALA A 47 -7.55 13.25 0.79
C ALA A 47 -6.55 13.45 -0.36
N CYS A 48 -7.06 13.44 -1.59
CA CYS A 48 -6.28 13.83 -2.75
C CYS A 48 -5.81 15.29 -2.59
N VAL A 49 -4.50 15.54 -2.64
CA VAL A 49 -3.94 16.90 -2.49
C VAL A 49 -4.34 17.87 -3.61
N VAL A 50 -4.84 17.35 -4.74
CA VAL A 50 -5.24 18.15 -5.91
C VAL A 50 -6.72 18.53 -5.86
N CYS A 51 -7.61 17.56 -5.63
CA CYS A 51 -9.06 17.79 -5.69
C CYS A 51 -9.76 17.74 -4.33
N GLY A 52 -9.05 17.43 -3.25
CA GLY A 52 -9.58 17.32 -1.89
C GLY A 52 -10.53 16.14 -1.65
N LYS A 53 -10.78 15.31 -2.68
CA LYS A 53 -11.67 14.15 -2.55
C LYS A 53 -11.07 13.12 -1.59
N GLU A 54 -11.90 12.60 -0.71
CA GLU A 54 -11.58 11.44 0.10
C GLU A 54 -11.31 10.22 -0.81
N ILE A 55 -10.17 9.58 -0.61
CA ILE A 55 -9.70 8.41 -1.36
C ILE A 55 -9.13 7.39 -0.40
N ASP A 56 -9.20 6.12 -0.76
CA ASP A 56 -8.53 5.08 0.00
C ASP A 56 -7.01 5.25 -0.18
N PHE A 57 -6.27 5.10 0.92
CA PHE A 57 -4.82 5.29 0.92
C PHE A 57 -4.13 4.36 -0.10
N ILE A 58 -4.69 3.15 -0.31
CA ILE A 58 -4.18 2.16 -1.26
C ILE A 58 -4.32 2.57 -2.72
N ASP A 59 -5.37 3.33 -3.04
CA ASP A 59 -5.66 3.83 -4.40
C ASP A 59 -5.05 5.21 -4.64
N SER A 60 -4.27 5.70 -3.66
CA SER A 60 -3.57 6.96 -3.77
C SER A 60 -2.18 6.75 -4.35
N ILE A 61 -1.79 7.64 -5.25
CA ILE A 61 -0.47 7.70 -5.85
C ILE A 61 0.35 8.72 -5.08
N GLN A 62 1.49 8.29 -4.53
CA GLN A 62 2.46 9.19 -3.91
C GLN A 62 3.12 10.06 -4.98
N SER A 63 2.98 11.38 -4.83
CA SER A 63 3.67 12.39 -5.63
C SER A 63 4.58 13.25 -4.75
N GLU A 64 5.40 14.10 -5.35
CA GLU A 64 6.20 15.11 -4.62
C GLU A 64 5.35 16.06 -3.76
N ARG A 65 4.08 16.28 -4.15
CA ARG A 65 3.14 17.17 -3.46
C ARG A 65 2.28 16.46 -2.42
N GLY A 66 2.43 15.14 -2.26
CA GLY A 66 1.61 14.30 -1.40
C GLY A 66 0.77 13.28 -2.17
N LEU A 67 -0.24 12.73 -1.51
CA LEU A 67 -1.07 11.64 -2.02
C LEU A 67 -2.15 12.16 -2.98
N THR A 68 -2.20 11.58 -4.18
CA THR A 68 -3.07 12.03 -5.27
C THR A 68 -3.96 10.89 -5.75
N CYS A 69 -5.20 11.14 -6.13
CA CYS A 69 -6.05 10.11 -6.73
C CYS A 69 -5.62 9.78 -8.16
N HIS A 70 -5.90 8.56 -8.63
CA HIS A 70 -5.58 8.12 -10.00
C HIS A 70 -6.01 9.12 -11.08
N ARG A 71 -7.23 9.65 -10.99
CA ARG A 71 -7.75 10.62 -11.97
C ARG A 71 -6.87 11.88 -12.04
N CYS A 72 -6.62 12.52 -10.90
CA CYS A 72 -5.81 13.74 -10.87
C CYS A 72 -4.36 13.47 -11.28
N TYR A 73 -3.82 12.30 -10.90
CA TYR A 73 -2.48 11.90 -11.34
C TYR A 73 -2.41 11.75 -12.87
N SER A 74 -3.37 11.07 -13.49
CA SER A 74 -3.42 10.93 -14.96
C SER A 74 -3.60 12.25 -15.69
N GLU A 75 -4.39 13.18 -15.14
CA GLU A 75 -4.55 14.53 -15.69
C GLU A 75 -3.25 15.37 -15.55
N MET A 76 -2.49 15.19 -14.46
CA MET A 76 -1.20 15.86 -14.24
C MET A 76 -0.06 15.26 -15.06
N TYR A 77 -0.08 13.94 -15.29
CA TYR A 77 0.94 13.18 -16.01
C TYR A 77 0.34 12.40 -17.18
N PRO A 78 -0.21 13.08 -18.20
CA PRO A 78 -0.92 12.45 -19.32
C PRO A 78 -0.03 11.55 -20.19
N ASN A 79 1.30 11.67 -20.07
CA ASN A 79 2.27 10.90 -20.86
C ASN A 79 2.89 9.69 -20.13
N GLY A 80 2.23 9.20 -19.07
CA GLY A 80 2.42 7.84 -18.52
C GLY A 80 3.85 7.28 -18.55
N ARG A 81 4.78 7.88 -17.81
CA ARG A 81 6.00 7.14 -17.43
C ARG A 81 5.66 6.26 -16.25
N PHE A 82 5.05 5.12 -16.54
CA PHE A 82 5.10 3.96 -15.68
C PHE A 82 6.56 3.48 -15.74
N TYR A 83 7.32 3.69 -14.67
CA TYR A 83 8.57 2.94 -14.50
C TYR A 83 8.15 1.60 -13.91
N GLU A 84 8.40 0.54 -14.69
CA GLU A 84 8.30 -0.87 -14.29
C GLU A 84 9.18 -1.18 -13.07
#